data_AF-A0AAN8ILP7-F1
#
_entry.id   AF-A0AAN8ILP7-F1
#
_cell.length_a   1.000
_cell.length_b   1.000
_cell.length_c   1.000
_cell.angle_alpha   90.00
_cell.angle_beta   90.00
_cell.angle_gamma   90.00
#
_symmetry.space_group_name_H-M   'P 1'
#
loop_
_entity.id
_entity.type
_entity.pdbx_description
1 polymer ?
#
loop_
_entity_poly.entity_id
_entity_poly.type
_entity_poly.pdbx_seq_one_letter_code
_entity_poly.pdbx_strand_id
1 'polypeptide(L)'
;MSDHTALSLHATEIPEWILKMAENERRYENAKRKAEVELERCRSHIRREFEHRRKQAEETYNAEIESMRHKLDRRLKDLEQAQTDMAVTKFRRLSMDQSIRSREEREKKMREVNESSKQVFNNERKRFSVGAEQLIEQKQNEHRELMRKIAIQEAKALERLDEIVATINDDSPPVRSTSR
;
A
#
# COMPACT_ATOMS: atom_id res chain seq x y z
N MET A 1 -72.56 32.27 -53.81
CA MET A 1 -71.56 33.04 -53.07
C MET A 1 -70.99 32.10 -52.03
N SER A 2 -69.79 31.60 -52.28
CA SER A 2 -69.16 30.52 -51.51
C SER A 2 -68.05 31.13 -50.67
N ASP A 3 -68.32 31.33 -49.38
CA ASP A 3 -67.28 31.68 -48.42
C ASP A 3 -66.52 30.39 -48.05
N HIS A 4 -65.47 30.11 -48.84
CA HIS A 4 -64.50 29.11 -48.49
C HIS A 4 -63.63 29.63 -47.36
N THR A 5 -63.93 29.12 -46.17
CA THR A 5 -63.00 28.77 -45.10
C THR A 5 -61.60 28.49 -45.64
N ALA A 6 -60.73 29.49 -45.60
CA ALA A 6 -59.29 29.32 -45.73
C ALA A 6 -58.67 30.00 -44.51
N LEU A 7 -58.88 29.39 -43.34
CA LEU A 7 -57.89 29.42 -42.29
C LEU A 7 -56.65 28.74 -42.86
N SER A 8 -55.87 29.52 -43.60
CA SER A 8 -54.53 29.19 -44.03
C SER A 8 -53.77 28.83 -42.77
N LEU A 9 -53.66 27.53 -42.52
CA LEU A 9 -52.61 26.93 -41.74
C LEU A 9 -51.30 27.35 -42.41
N HIS A 10 -50.86 28.58 -42.14
CA HIS A 10 -49.46 28.91 -42.17
C HIS A 10 -48.84 28.06 -41.08
N ALA A 11 -48.51 26.81 -41.44
CA ALA A 11 -47.42 26.10 -40.83
C ALA A 11 -46.23 27.06 -40.95
N THR A 12 -45.98 27.77 -39.86
CA THR A 12 -44.84 28.67 -39.71
C THR A 12 -43.62 27.80 -39.92
N GLU A 13 -43.06 27.83 -41.13
CA GLU A 13 -41.80 27.15 -41.44
C GLU A 13 -40.79 27.64 -40.41
N ILE A 14 -40.34 26.72 -39.55
CA ILE A 14 -39.36 27.02 -38.53
C ILE A 14 -38.11 27.53 -39.25
N PRO A 15 -37.64 28.77 -38.97
CA PRO A 15 -36.47 29.31 -39.62
C PRO A 15 -35.25 28.39 -39.47
N GLU A 16 -34.49 28.21 -40.55
CA GLU A 16 -33.32 27.32 -40.63
C GLU A 16 -32.29 27.57 -39.49
N TRP A 17 -32.14 28.83 -39.07
CA TRP A 17 -31.25 29.19 -37.96
C TRP A 17 -31.66 28.57 -36.62
N ILE A 18 -32.97 28.37 -36.38
CA ILE A 18 -33.47 27.71 -35.16
C ILE A 18 -33.13 26.22 -35.19
N LEU A 19 -33.30 25.56 -36.33
CA LEU A 19 -32.93 24.15 -36.51
C LEU A 19 -31.42 23.95 -36.34
N LYS A 20 -30.61 24.84 -36.92
CA LYS A 20 -29.15 24.84 -36.78
C LYS A 20 -28.70 25.09 -35.33
N MET A 21 -29.38 25.99 -34.61
CA MET A 21 -29.11 26.24 -33.20
C MET A 21 -29.43 25.01 -32.34
N ALA A 22 -30.60 24.38 -32.53
CA ALA A 22 -30.97 23.16 -31.82
C ALA A 22 -30.03 21.98 -32.14
N GLU A 23 -29.54 21.89 -33.37
CA GLU A 23 -28.53 20.89 -33.75
C GLU A 23 -27.18 21.17 -33.07
N ASN A 24 -26.76 22.44 -32.99
CA ASN A 24 -25.54 22.83 -32.28
C ASN A 24 -25.63 22.54 -30.78
N GLU A 25 -26.76 22.83 -30.14
CA GLU A 25 -27.02 22.49 -28.73
C GLU A 25 -26.96 20.97 -28.52
N ARG A 26 -27.59 20.17 -29.39
CA ARG A 26 -27.52 18.71 -29.33
C ARG A 26 -26.09 18.19 -29.47
N ARG A 27 -25.30 18.79 -30.36
CA ARG A 27 -23.87 18.45 -30.54
C ARG A 27 -23.05 18.80 -29.30
N TYR A 28 -23.31 19.95 -28.68
CA TYR A 28 -22.67 20.38 -27.44
C TYR A 28 -22.98 19.42 -26.28
N GLU A 29 -24.26 19.09 -26.06
CA GLU A 29 -24.67 18.13 -25.01
C GLU A 29 -24.07 16.74 -25.22
N ASN A 30 -23.96 16.29 -26.47
CA ASN A 30 -23.30 15.02 -26.78
C ASN A 30 -21.79 15.09 -26.50
N ALA A 31 -21.13 16.21 -26.81
CA ALA A 31 -19.72 16.42 -26.50
C ALA A 31 -19.47 16.44 -24.99
N LYS A 32 -20.33 17.13 -24.22
CA LYS A 32 -20.29 17.15 -22.75
C LYS A 32 -20.41 15.76 -22.14
N ARG A 33 -21.41 14.97 -22.58
CA ARG A 33 -21.58 13.58 -22.13
C ARG A 33 -20.36 12.71 -22.42
N LYS A 34 -19.74 12.87 -23.59
CA LYS A 34 -18.50 12.15 -23.93
C LYS A 34 -17.34 12.57 -23.04
N ALA A 35 -17.22 13.86 -22.73
CA ALA A 35 -16.20 14.37 -21.83
C ALA A 35 -16.35 13.81 -20.41
N GLU A 36 -17.58 13.69 -19.89
CA GLU A 36 -17.85 13.06 -18.59
C GLU A 36 -17.43 11.58 -18.54
N VAL A 37 -17.69 10.82 -19.62
CA VAL A 37 -17.26 9.42 -19.74
C VAL A 37 -15.73 9.31 -19.76
N GLU A 38 -15.05 10.18 -20.51
CA GLU A 38 -13.59 10.20 -20.53
C GLU A 38 -12.99 10.62 -19.18
N LEU A 39 -13.63 11.56 -18.47
CA LEU A 39 -13.22 11.94 -17.12
C LEU A 39 -13.29 10.76 -16.15
N GLU A 40 -14.37 9.99 -16.17
CA GLU A 40 -14.50 8.82 -15.31
C GLU A 40 -13.50 7.71 -15.69
N ARG A 41 -13.18 7.57 -16.99
CA ARG A 41 -12.09 6.70 -17.44
C ARG A 41 -10.74 7.12 -16.87
N CYS A 42 -10.44 8.42 -16.86
CA CYS A 42 -9.23 8.97 -16.25
C CYS A 42 -9.17 8.69 -14.74
N ARG A 43 -10.25 8.96 -14.00
CA ARG A 43 -10.35 8.64 -12.55
C ARG A 43 -10.14 7.15 -12.29
N SER A 44 -10.81 6.31 -13.07
CA SER A 44 -10.69 4.85 -12.97
C SER A 44 -9.30 4.34 -13.32
N HIS A 45 -8.61 4.99 -14.26
CA HIS A 45 -7.21 4.66 -14.59
C HIS A 45 -6.27 5.02 -13.43
N ILE A 46 -6.38 6.23 -12.87
CA ILE A 46 -5.58 6.66 -11.71
C ILE A 46 -5.74 5.67 -10.55
N ARG A 47 -6.98 5.34 -10.16
CA ARG A 47 -7.24 4.39 -9.07
C ARG A 47 -6.61 3.02 -9.34
N ARG A 48 -6.70 2.50 -10.57
CA ARG A 48 -6.11 1.20 -10.94
C ARG A 48 -4.58 1.21 -10.86
N GLU A 49 -3.94 2.29 -11.32
CA GLU A 49 -2.48 2.41 -11.23
C GLU A 49 -2.01 2.45 -9.77
N PHE A 50 -2.70 3.19 -8.91
CA PHE A 50 -2.37 3.25 -7.48
C PHE A 50 -2.68 1.94 -6.75
N GLU A 51 -3.76 1.25 -7.11
CA GLU A 51 -4.06 -0.09 -6.60
C GLU A 51 -2.97 -1.09 -6.99
N HIS A 52 -2.51 -1.04 -8.25
CA HIS A 52 -1.41 -1.89 -8.71
C HIS A 52 -0.12 -1.62 -7.91
N ARG A 53 0.22 -0.35 -7.67
CA ARG A 53 1.38 0.04 -6.85
C ARG A 53 1.26 -0.44 -5.40
N ARG A 54 0.09 -0.32 -4.78
CA ARG A 54 -0.17 -0.87 -3.43
C ARG A 54 0.09 -2.37 -3.40
N LYS A 55 -0.51 -3.11 -4.33
CA LYS A 55 -0.35 -4.56 -4.42
C LYS A 55 1.11 -4.97 -4.58
N GLN A 56 1.86 -4.34 -5.49
CA GLN A 56 3.28 -4.60 -5.66
C GLN A 56 4.11 -4.30 -4.41
N ALA A 57 3.82 -3.19 -3.73
CA ALA A 57 4.52 -2.82 -2.50
C ALA A 57 4.20 -3.79 -1.35
N GLU A 58 2.97 -4.30 -1.27
CA GLU A 58 2.57 -5.32 -0.29
C GLU A 58 3.22 -6.67 -0.56
N GLU A 59 3.23 -7.13 -1.82
CA GLU A 59 3.91 -8.36 -2.22
C GLU A 59 5.41 -8.31 -1.91
N THR A 60 6.07 -7.18 -2.22
CA THR A 60 7.48 -6.96 -1.93
C THR A 60 7.76 -7.00 -0.43
N TYR A 61 6.95 -6.29 0.36
CA TYR A 61 7.07 -6.26 1.81
C TYR A 61 6.86 -7.65 2.44
N ASN A 62 5.86 -8.39 1.99
CA ASN A 62 5.58 -9.74 2.49
C ASN A 62 6.76 -10.69 2.22
N ALA A 63 7.32 -10.64 1.00
CA ALA A 63 8.51 -11.41 0.66
C ALA A 63 9.74 -11.01 1.50
N GLU A 64 9.93 -9.72 1.78
CA GLU A 64 11.01 -9.22 2.63
C GLU A 64 10.85 -9.72 4.08
N ILE A 65 9.65 -9.60 4.66
CA ILE A 65 9.34 -10.08 6.02
C ILE A 65 9.54 -11.59 6.13
N GLU A 66 9.05 -12.36 5.17
CA GLU A 66 9.22 -13.80 5.16
C GLU A 66 10.71 -14.18 5.08
N SER A 67 11.47 -13.54 4.20
CA SER A 67 12.92 -13.72 4.10
C SER A 67 13.64 -13.37 5.40
N MET A 68 13.25 -12.27 6.07
CA MET A 68 13.81 -11.88 7.36
C MET A 68 13.49 -12.89 8.46
N ARG A 69 12.25 -13.37 8.55
CA ARG A 69 11.85 -14.41 9.51
C ARG A 69 12.70 -15.67 9.34
N HIS A 70 12.85 -16.15 8.10
CA HIS A 70 13.69 -17.30 7.79
C HIS A 70 15.16 -17.09 8.19
N LYS A 71 15.72 -15.90 7.96
CA LYS A 71 17.10 -15.56 8.37
C LYS A 71 17.25 -15.53 9.89
N LEU A 72 16.26 -14.97 10.60
CA LEU A 72 16.25 -14.90 12.06
C LEU A 72 16.12 -16.31 12.67
N ASP A 73 15.26 -17.17 12.12
CA ASP A 73 15.11 -18.55 12.57
C ASP A 73 16.39 -19.37 12.38
N ARG A 74 17.07 -19.21 11.25
CA ARG A 74 18.38 -19.84 11.03
C ARG A 74 19.41 -19.35 12.04
N ARG A 75 19.50 -18.03 12.23
CA ARG A 75 20.45 -17.45 13.18
C ARG A 75 20.16 -17.86 14.62
N LEU A 76 18.90 -18.06 14.98
CA LEU A 76 18.52 -18.62 16.27
C LEU A 76 19.06 -20.04 16.40
N LYS A 77 18.78 -20.93 15.43
CA LYS A 77 19.32 -22.31 15.44
C LYS A 77 20.84 -22.36 15.53
N ASP A 78 21.54 -21.48 14.81
CA ASP A 78 23.00 -21.38 14.87
C ASP A 78 23.48 -20.97 16.28
N LEU A 79 22.78 -20.05 16.94
CA LEU A 79 23.07 -19.68 18.34
C LEU A 79 22.84 -20.85 19.30
N GLU A 80 21.75 -21.61 19.14
CA GLU A 80 21.46 -22.78 19.97
C GLU A 80 22.53 -23.88 19.79
N GLN A 81 22.96 -24.10 18.54
CA GLN A 81 24.01 -25.06 18.22
C GLN A 81 25.36 -24.64 18.82
N ALA A 82 25.77 -23.39 18.60
CA ALA A 82 27.04 -22.87 19.15
C ALA A 82 27.08 -22.95 20.69
N GLN A 83 25.96 -22.69 21.35
CA GLN A 83 25.84 -22.80 22.80
C GLN A 83 25.91 -24.27 23.29
N THR A 84 25.29 -25.19 22.54
CA THR A 84 25.39 -26.63 22.79
C THR A 84 26.84 -27.11 22.69
N ASP A 85 27.55 -26.72 21.62
CA ASP A 85 28.95 -27.10 21.40
C ASP A 85 29.88 -26.54 22.48
N MET A 86 29.62 -25.31 22.93
CA MET A 86 30.34 -24.69 24.03
C MET A 86 30.10 -25.44 25.35
N ALA A 87 28.86 -25.82 25.65
CA ALA A 87 28.51 -26.59 26.84
C ALA A 87 29.21 -27.96 26.84
N VAL A 88 29.16 -28.69 25.72
CA VAL A 88 29.87 -29.96 25.55
C VAL A 88 31.38 -29.79 25.77
N THR A 89 31.97 -28.73 25.23
CA THR A 89 33.39 -28.42 25.40
C THR A 89 33.74 -28.14 26.87
N LYS A 90 32.92 -27.36 27.58
CA LYS A 90 33.10 -27.10 29.02
C LYS A 90 33.02 -28.39 29.85
N PHE A 91 32.04 -29.26 29.55
CA PHE A 91 31.90 -30.54 30.25
C PHE A 91 33.05 -31.50 30.00
N ARG A 92 33.58 -31.56 28.76
CA ARG A 92 34.79 -32.34 28.45
C ARG A 92 35.99 -31.85 29.27
N ARG A 93 36.20 -30.53 29.33
CA ARG A 93 37.30 -29.93 30.13
C ARG A 93 37.17 -30.26 31.62
N LEU A 94 35.98 -30.11 32.19
CA LEU A 94 35.71 -30.48 33.60
C LEU A 94 35.95 -31.97 33.87
N SER A 95 35.63 -32.84 32.92
CA SER A 95 35.85 -34.28 33.06
C SER A 95 37.34 -34.64 33.06
N MET A 96 38.16 -33.87 32.35
CA MET A 96 39.62 -34.05 32.28
C MET A 96 40.38 -33.30 33.39
N ASP A 97 39.69 -32.53 34.22
CA ASP A 97 40.33 -31.72 35.26
C ASP A 97 40.84 -32.60 36.42
N GLN A 98 42.16 -32.77 36.46
CA GLN A 98 42.86 -33.56 37.49
C GLN A 98 42.94 -32.85 38.84
N SER A 99 42.60 -31.56 38.93
CA SER A 99 42.57 -30.83 40.21
C SER A 99 41.40 -31.26 41.09
N ILE A 100 40.33 -31.80 40.49
CA ILE A 100 39.12 -32.26 41.18
C ILE A 100 39.31 -33.73 41.59
N ARG A 101 39.55 -33.95 42.88
CA ARG A 101 39.89 -35.28 43.41
C ARG A 101 38.69 -36.11 43.81
N SER A 102 37.56 -35.49 44.15
CA SER A 102 36.34 -36.19 44.57
C SER A 102 35.27 -36.21 43.49
N ARG A 103 34.55 -37.33 43.39
CA ARG A 103 33.41 -37.47 42.47
C ARG A 103 32.30 -36.48 42.80
N GLU A 104 32.03 -36.26 44.09
CA GLU A 104 30.97 -35.37 44.55
C GLU A 104 31.24 -33.91 44.20
N GLU A 105 32.49 -33.44 44.38
CA GLU A 105 32.90 -32.11 43.95
C GLU A 105 32.80 -31.94 42.43
N ARG A 106 33.14 -32.98 41.66
CA ARG A 106 32.99 -32.97 40.20
C ARG A 106 31.52 -32.85 39.80
N GLU A 107 30.64 -33.64 40.40
CA GLU A 107 29.19 -33.59 40.14
C GLU A 107 28.58 -32.24 40.55
N LYS A 108 29.07 -31.62 41.64
CA LYS A 108 28.69 -30.27 42.04
C LYS A 108 29.12 -29.22 40.99
N LYS A 109 30.39 -29.22 40.58
CA LYS A 109 30.92 -28.30 39.55
C LYS A 109 30.22 -28.47 38.21
N MET A 110 29.90 -29.71 37.81
CA MET A 110 29.12 -30.00 36.60
C MET A 110 27.73 -29.36 36.66
N ARG A 111 27.04 -29.44 37.81
CA ARG A 111 25.73 -28.79 38.01
C ARG A 111 25.82 -27.27 37.93
N GLU A 112 26.80 -26.68 38.60
CA GLU A 112 27.02 -25.22 38.60
C GLU A 112 27.32 -24.69 37.20
N VAL A 113 28.19 -25.36 36.44
CA VAL A 113 28.52 -24.97 35.05
C VAL A 113 27.32 -25.16 34.11
N ASN A 114 26.51 -26.19 34.32
CA ASN A 114 25.28 -26.39 33.57
C ASN A 114 24.29 -25.24 33.82
N GLU A 115 24.06 -24.90 35.09
CA GLU A 115 23.11 -23.84 35.46
C GLU A 115 23.57 -22.47 34.95
N SER A 116 24.85 -22.14 35.14
CA SER A 116 25.44 -20.90 34.62
C SER A 116 25.35 -20.82 33.10
N SER A 117 25.65 -21.92 32.39
CA SER A 117 25.56 -21.96 30.92
C SER A 117 24.12 -21.78 30.44
N LYS A 118 23.14 -22.41 31.11
CA LYS A 118 21.71 -22.24 30.81
C LYS A 118 21.24 -20.81 31.04
N GLN A 119 21.68 -20.17 32.12
CA GLN A 119 21.30 -18.79 32.41
C GLN A 119 21.83 -17.82 31.34
N VAL A 120 23.10 -17.97 30.93
CA VAL A 120 23.69 -17.17 29.84
C VAL A 120 22.94 -17.38 28.53
N PHE A 121 22.64 -18.64 28.20
CA PHE A 121 21.89 -18.96 26.99
C PHE A 121 20.48 -18.36 27.00
N ASN A 122 19.74 -18.48 28.09
CA ASN A 122 18.41 -17.89 28.23
C ASN A 122 18.43 -16.37 28.07
N ASN A 123 19.44 -15.70 28.64
CA ASN A 123 19.61 -14.26 28.49
C ASN A 123 19.91 -13.87 27.04
N GLU A 124 20.80 -14.60 26.37
CA GLU A 124 21.14 -14.36 24.97
C GLU A 124 19.95 -14.61 24.04
N ARG A 125 19.20 -15.69 24.27
CA ARG A 125 17.98 -16.02 23.54
C ARG A 125 16.92 -14.94 23.71
N LYS A 126 16.73 -14.44 24.94
CA LYS A 126 15.81 -13.32 25.22
C LYS A 126 16.23 -12.06 24.48
N ARG A 127 17.52 -11.70 24.53
CA ARG A 127 18.08 -10.55 23.81
C ARG A 127 17.88 -10.68 22.30
N PHE A 128 18.09 -11.89 21.76
CA PHE A 128 17.87 -12.18 20.35
C PHE A 128 16.40 -11.99 19.95
N SER A 129 15.46 -12.54 20.73
CA SER A 129 14.01 -12.40 20.47
C SER A 129 13.58 -10.93 20.43
N VAL A 130 14.00 -10.14 21.42
CA VAL A 130 13.67 -8.71 21.49
C VAL A 130 14.25 -7.97 20.27
N GLY A 131 15.50 -8.24 19.90
CA GLY A 131 16.11 -7.61 18.73
C GLY A 131 15.44 -8.03 17.41
N ALA A 132 15.00 -9.29 17.29
CA ALA A 132 14.26 -9.79 16.15
C ALA A 132 12.89 -9.10 16.01
N GLU A 133 12.16 -8.96 17.11
CA GLU A 133 10.87 -8.26 17.16
C GLU A 133 11.01 -6.79 16.76
N GLN A 134 12.01 -6.08 17.30
CA GLN A 134 12.29 -4.67 16.95
C GLN A 134 12.59 -4.48 15.46
N LEU A 135 13.37 -5.38 14.86
CA LEU A 135 13.68 -5.32 13.43
C LEU A 135 12.42 -5.52 12.58
N ILE A 136 11.54 -6.46 12.96
CA ILE A 136 10.27 -6.70 12.27
C ILE A 136 9.34 -5.49 12.44
N GLU A 137 9.25 -4.92 13.64
CA GLU A 137 8.42 -3.75 13.93
C GLU A 137 8.87 -2.52 13.14
N GLN A 138 10.19 -2.28 13.06
CA GLN A 138 10.74 -1.20 12.24
C GLN A 138 10.31 -1.36 10.78
N LYS A 139 10.42 -2.57 10.23
CA LYS A 139 10.04 -2.88 8.85
C LYS A 139 8.54 -2.73 8.61
N GLN A 140 7.72 -3.12 9.56
CA GLN A 140 6.27 -2.85 9.56
C GLN A 140 6.00 -1.35 9.51
N ASN A 141 6.74 -0.55 10.28
CA ASN A 141 6.55 0.89 10.30
C ASN A 141 6.94 1.56 8.97
N GLU A 142 8.10 1.18 8.41
CA GLU A 142 8.54 1.62 7.07
C GLU A 142 7.47 1.32 6.00
N HIS A 143 6.89 0.13 6.04
CA HIS A 143 5.82 -0.27 5.13
C HIS A 143 4.54 0.56 5.31
N ARG A 144 4.10 0.79 6.56
CA ARG A 144 2.94 1.65 6.84
C ARG A 144 3.13 3.07 6.32
N GLU A 145 4.34 3.62 6.45
CA GLU A 145 4.67 4.93 5.92
C GLU A 145 4.65 4.97 4.38
N LEU A 146 5.18 3.93 3.73
CA LEU A 146 5.10 3.80 2.28
C LEU A 146 3.64 3.76 1.80
N MET A 147 2.79 2.96 2.44
CA MET A 147 1.37 2.87 2.09
C MET A 147 0.64 4.21 2.27
N ARG A 148 0.94 4.93 3.36
CA ARG A 148 0.42 6.28 3.57
C ARG A 148 0.84 7.23 2.45
N LYS A 149 2.11 7.19 2.02
CA LYS A 149 2.61 8.03 0.92
C LYS A 149 1.89 7.73 -0.39
N ILE A 150 1.67 6.45 -0.71
CA ILE A 150 0.93 6.03 -1.91
C ILE A 150 -0.50 6.57 -1.87
N ALA A 151 -1.19 6.46 -0.74
CA ALA A 151 -2.56 7.00 -0.59
C ALA A 151 -2.62 8.53 -0.75
N ILE A 152 -1.65 9.26 -0.19
CA ILE A 152 -1.56 10.72 -0.36
C ILE A 152 -1.32 11.08 -1.84
N GLN A 153 -0.47 10.33 -2.55
CA GLN A 153 -0.21 10.56 -3.97
C GLN A 153 -1.44 10.28 -4.84
N GLU A 154 -2.22 9.24 -4.50
CA GLU A 154 -3.48 8.95 -5.18
C GLU A 154 -4.49 10.09 -5.01
N ALA A 155 -4.68 10.56 -3.77
CA ALA A 155 -5.57 11.67 -3.47
C ALA A 155 -5.18 12.94 -4.25
N LYS A 156 -3.89 13.28 -4.25
CA LYS A 156 -3.37 14.43 -5.00
C LYS A 156 -3.55 14.29 -6.52
N ALA A 157 -3.41 13.08 -7.06
CA ALA A 157 -3.60 12.84 -8.49
C ALA A 157 -5.08 13.03 -8.90
N LEU A 158 -6.01 12.60 -8.04
CA LEU A 158 -7.45 12.80 -8.26
C LEU A 158 -7.83 14.28 -8.09
N GLU A 159 -7.34 14.94 -7.05
CA GLU A 159 -7.54 16.39 -6.83
C GLU A 159 -7.05 17.20 -8.04
N ARG A 160 -5.85 16.89 -8.55
CA ARG A 160 -5.30 17.56 -9.72
C ARG A 160 -6.16 17.35 -10.97
N LEU A 161 -6.77 16.18 -11.13
CA LEU A 161 -7.70 15.94 -12.23
C LEU A 161 -8.96 16.80 -12.09
N ASP A 162 -9.49 16.92 -10.88
CA ASP A 162 -10.66 17.76 -10.61
C ASP A 162 -10.36 19.26 -10.80
N GLU A 163 -9.16 19.73 -10.42
CA GLU A 163 -8.70 21.10 -10.70
C GLU A 163 -8.66 21.38 -12.21
N ILE A 164 -8.14 20.45 -13.02
CA ILE A 164 -8.09 20.60 -14.49
C ILE A 164 -9.51 20.72 -15.06
N VAL A 165 -10.44 19.91 -14.56
CA VAL A 165 -11.86 19.97 -14.99
C VAL A 165 -12.49 21.30 -14.59
N ALA A 166 -12.23 21.80 -13.39
CA ALA A 166 -12.73 23.09 -12.93
C ALA A 166 -12.28 24.23 -13.84
N THR A 167 -10.98 24.30 -14.17
CA THR A 167 -10.43 25.32 -15.08
C THR A 167 -11.07 25.27 -16.47
N ILE A 168 -11.30 24.07 -17.02
CA ILE A 168 -11.96 23.90 -18.33
C ILE A 168 -13.41 24.41 -18.31
N ASN A 169 -14.11 24.24 -17.19
CA ASN A 169 -15.48 24.72 -17.03
C ASN A 169 -15.53 26.25 -16.84
N ASP A 170 -14.55 26.84 -16.15
CA ASP A 170 -14.45 28.29 -15.93
C ASP A 170 -14.06 29.06 -17.21
N ASP A 171 -13.29 28.45 -18.11
CA ASP A 171 -12.92 29.03 -19.43
C ASP A 171 -14.04 28.92 -20.49
N SER A 172 -15.22 28.39 -20.15
CA SER A 172 -16.37 28.37 -21.07
C SER A 172 -16.92 29.80 -21.25
N PRO A 173 -16.99 30.34 -22.49
CA PRO A 173 -17.39 31.73 -22.72
C PRO A 173 -18.81 31.99 -22.20
N PRO A 174 -19.09 33.18 -21.65
CA PRO A 174 -20.42 33.52 -21.14
C PRO A 174 -21.42 33.36 -22.28
N VAL A 175 -22.46 32.55 -22.04
CA VAL A 175 -23.61 32.46 -22.93
C VAL A 175 -24.17 33.87 -23.04
N ARG A 176 -23.98 34.53 -24.20
CA ARG A 176 -24.53 35.86 -24.44
C ARG A 176 -26.04 35.75 -24.27
N SER A 177 -26.53 36.31 -23.16
CA SER A 177 -27.95 36.47 -22.90
C SER A 177 -28.52 37.38 -23.99
N THR A 178 -29.17 36.78 -24.99
CA THR A 178 -29.99 37.50 -25.97
C THR A 178 -31.34 37.81 -25.34
N SER A 179 -31.34 38.66 -24.31
CA SER A 179 -32.57 39.33 -23.87
C SER A 179 -32.73 40.65 -24.61
N ARG A 180 -33.94 40.81 -25.14
CA ARG A 180 -34.44 41.84 -26.06
C ARG A 180 -34.32 43.27 -25.55
#